data_AF-V4LWU1-F1
#
_entry.id   AF-V4LWU1-F1
#
_cell.length_a   1.000
_cell.length_b   1.000
_cell.length_c   1.000
_cell.angle_alpha   90.00
_cell.angle_beta   90.00
_cell.angle_gamma   90.00
#
_symmetry.space_group_name_H-M   'P 1'
#
loop_
_entity.id
_entity.type
_entity.pdbx_description
1 polymer ?
#
loop_
_entity_poly.entity_id
_entity_poly.type
_entity_poly.pdbx_seq_one_letter_code
_entity_poly.pdbx_strand_id
1 'polypeptide(L)' 'MAMPLGVATYLMRMVWFSLTGWVFTCLSIADEIAGSLRNGDIGPFHVG' A
#
# COMPACT_ATOMS: atom_id res chain seq x y z
N MET A 1 22.05 -25.24 5.61
CA MET A 1 21.42 -25.60 4.32
C MET A 1 21.21 -24.30 3.55
N ALA A 2 21.82 -24.14 2.38
CA ALA A 2 21.67 -22.93 1.56
C ALA A 2 20.42 -23.05 0.68
N MET A 3 19.62 -22.00 0.62
CA MET A 3 18.38 -21.97 -0.15
C MET A 3 18.72 -21.88 -1.65
N PRO A 4 18.04 -22.64 -2.53
CA PRO A 4 18.30 -22.54 -3.97
C PRO A 4 17.99 -21.14 -4.49
N LEU A 5 18.88 -20.59 -5.32
CA LEU A 5 18.76 -19.22 -5.87
C LEU A 5 17.42 -18.98 -6.58
N GLY A 6 16.88 -19.99 -7.26
CA GLY A 6 15.58 -19.93 -7.93
C GLY A 6 14.41 -19.70 -6.96
N VAL A 7 14.47 -20.31 -5.77
CA VAL A 7 13.45 -20.11 -4.73
C VAL A 7 13.60 -18.72 -4.11
N ALA A 8 14.82 -18.26 -3.87
CA ALA A 8 15.08 -16.93 -3.34
C ALA A 8 14.59 -15.82 -4.28
N THR A 9 14.87 -15.93 -5.58
CA THR A 9 14.40 -14.96 -6.59
C THR A 9 12.88 -14.96 -6.77
N TYR A 10 12.25 -16.13 -6.71
CA TYR A 10 10.79 -16.25 -6.74
C TYR A 10 10.13 -15.55 -5.54
N LEU A 11 10.62 -15.81 -4.33
CA LEU A 11 10.13 -15.16 -3.11
C LEU A 11 10.35 -13.64 -3.15
N MET A 12 11.53 -13.20 -3.57
CA MET A 12 11.83 -11.77 -3.75
C MET A 12 10.82 -11.11 -4.70
N ARG A 13 10.47 -11.78 -5.80
CA ARG A 13 9.51 -11.25 -6.77
C ARG A 13 8.09 -11.19 -6.20
N MET A 14 7.64 -12.21 -5.47
CA MET A 14 6.32 -12.18 -4.82
C MET A 14 6.22 -11.10 -3.74
N VAL A 15 7.27 -10.97 -2.91
CA VAL A 15 7.34 -9.92 -1.89
C VAL A 15 7.33 -8.55 -2.52
N TRP A 16 8.08 -8.35 -3.61
CA TRP A 16 8.08 -7.11 -4.37
C TRP A 16 6.70 -6.75 -4.90
N PHE A 17 6.02 -7.68 -5.58
CA PHE A 17 4.67 -7.45 -6.08
C PHE A 17 3.69 -7.12 -4.96
N SER A 18 3.76 -7.84 -3.84
CA SER A 18 2.95 -7.53 -2.66
C SER A 18 3.22 -6.10 -2.18
N LEU A 19 4.46 -5.75 -1.87
CA LEU A 19 4.84 -4.40 -1.43
C LEU A 19 4.34 -3.30 -2.37
N THR A 20 4.48 -3.49 -3.68
CA THR A 20 3.95 -2.52 -4.65
C THR A 20 2.43 -2.37 -4.54
N GLY A 21 1.69 -3.47 -4.46
CA GLY A 21 0.23 -3.44 -4.29
C GLY A 21 -0.20 -2.75 -2.99
N TRP A 22 0.53 -2.98 -1.89
CA TRP A 22 0.28 -2.29 -0.63
C TRP A 22 0.52 -0.78 -0.73
N VAL A 23 1.62 -0.36 -1.37
CA VAL A 23 1.92 1.06 -1.59
C VAL A 23 0.84 1.73 -2.45
N PHE A 24 0.41 1.11 -3.55
CA PHE A 24 -0.67 1.63 -4.38
C PHE A 24 -2.00 1.72 -3.62
N THR A 25 -2.30 0.72 -2.78
CA THR A 25 -3.51 0.73 -1.94
C THR A 25 -3.47 1.89 -0.97
N CYS A 26 -2.36 2.10 -0.26
CA CYS A 26 -2.17 3.25 0.62
C CYS A 26 -2.32 4.58 -0.14
N LEU A 27 -1.74 4.69 -1.33
CA LEU A 27 -1.85 5.89 -2.16
C LEU A 27 -3.30 6.15 -2.57
N SER A 28 -4.02 5.12 -3.00
CA SER A 28 -5.42 5.22 -3.41
C SER A 28 -6.31 5.66 -2.25
N ILE A 29 -6.11 5.11 -1.05
CA ILE A 29 -6.85 5.51 0.15
C ILE A 29 -6.56 6.98 0.50
N ALA A 30 -5.29 7.39 0.41
CA ALA A 30 -4.91 8.79 0.67
C ALA A 30 -5.55 9.75 -0.34
N ASP A 31 -5.63 9.37 -1.62
CA ASP A 31 -6.29 10.16 -2.66
C ASP A 31 -7.80 10.29 -2.42
N GLU A 32 -8.47 9.19 -2.05
CA GLU A 32 -9.90 9.20 -1.69
C GLU A 32 -10.18 10.09 -0.46
N ILE A 33 -9.32 10.05 0.56
CA ILE A 33 -9.43 10.92 1.74
C ILE A 33 -9.22 12.37 1.34
N ALA A 34 -8.21 12.67 0.54
CA ALA A 34 -7.93 14.03 0.07
C ALA A 34 -9.07 14.58 -0.80
N GLY A 35 -9.65 13.74 -1.68
CA GLY A 35 -10.82 14.06 -2.49
C GLY A 35 -12.05 14.34 -1.65
N SER A 36 -12.33 13.47 -0.67
CA SER A 36 -13.47 13.61 0.23
C SER A 36 -13.35 14.85 1.14
N LEU A 37 -12.12 15.18 1.58
CA LEU A 37 -11.83 16.44 2.28
C LEU A 37 -12.09 17.66 1.41
N ARG A 38 -11.63 17.62 0.15
CA ARG A 38 -11.84 18.72 -0.81
C ARG A 38 -13.31 18.92 -1.14
N ASN A 39 -14.09 17.84 -1.20
CA ASN A 39 -15.53 17.88 -1.41
C ASN A 39 -16.31 18.31 -0.15
N GLY A 40 -15.65 18.37 1.01
CA GLY A 40 -16.28 18.69 2.29
C GLY A 40 -17.18 17.56 2.82
N ASP A 41 -17.03 16.33 2.31
CA ASP A 41 -17.83 15.17 2.70
C ASP A 41 -17.38 14.61 4.07
N ILE A 42 -16.11 14.85 4.42
CA ILE A 42 -15.55 14.47 5.71
C ILE A 42 -15.66 15.65 6.70
N GLY A 43 -16.44 15.45 7.77
CA GLY A 43 -16.53 16.36 8.92
C GLY A 43 -15.21 16.47 9.70
N PRO A 44 -15.10 17.40 10.68
CA PRO A 44 -13.84 17.68 11.36
C PRO A 44 -13.19 16.41 11.92
N PHE A 45 -11.96 16.11 11.49
CA PHE A 45 -11.21 15.00 12.04
C PHE A 45 -10.91 15.28 13.52
N HIS A 46 -11.62 14.59 14.42
CA HIS A 46 -11.20 14.50 15.81
C HIS A 46 -9.98 13.59 15.88
N VAL A 47 -8.80 14.18 15.65
CA VAL A 47 -7.53 13.58 16.04
C VAL A 47 -7.37 13.89 17.53
N GLY A 48 -7.75 12.93 18.36
CA GLY A 48 -7.49 12.93 19.81
C GLY A 48 -6.11 12.38 20.12
#